data_AF-A0A6A8Q951-F1
#
_entry.id   AF-A0A6A8Q951-F1
#
_cell.length_a   1.000
_cell.length_b   1.000
_cell.length_c   1.000
_cell.angle_alpha   90.00
_cell.angle_beta   90.00
_cell.angle_gamma   90.00
#
_symmetry.space_group_name_H-M   'P 1'
#
loop_
_entity.id
_entity.type
_entity.pdbx_description
1 polymer ?
#
loop_
_entity_poly.entity_id
_entity_poly.type
_entity_poly.pdbx_seq_one_letter_code
_entity_poly.pdbx_strand_id
1 'polypeptide(L)'
;MLRVIKRALLFPVASLFSLEKVRTKELSRLWILLSIGTLILSGCFSIIIVLARTPVINEIIADPMFAKRGLVVHVDLALLIWIYAFLCGLFVLVRPAKGGNKLLPLGYALAVTGVAMLVSSIFFPSAEPVLSNYIPVLNHPMFIGGLIFFAAGVGCTLFNVRMFPSEKVFIHNENKLYPVSAIPGFRAAAILLLISFITFFSAWVVTPADHIPQTYYELTIWGGGHILQFVNVAAMLSVWIILLAKLLGRNPISYKWSAILFGILVIPVLAAPLLTIKGTSDILYRWGFTKYMQWGIFPIVTIFMGIVIVKLVKAKSRNELPKGLWKNPYFGGLVTSMMLTAIGFILGAMIRGSNTLVPAHYHAAVGGITVAFMAITYWLLEKNNIPLPDGRTKKLAAIQPIMFGLGQSVFVAGFGFAGAHGLARKSFGAEQQINSIEIFAGLGFMSIGGLLAVSGGILFLWIMVKAWLASRTSISKQNL
;
A
#
# COMPACT_ATOMS: atom_id res chain seq x y z
N MET A 1 8.16 -18.64 -16.48
CA MET A 1 7.07 -18.20 -15.57
C MET A 1 6.49 -19.38 -14.80
N LEU A 2 6.08 -20.46 -15.48
CA LEU A 2 5.50 -21.67 -14.86
C LEU A 2 6.31 -22.28 -13.70
N ARG A 3 7.64 -22.46 -13.80
CA ARG A 3 8.43 -23.05 -12.69
C ARG A 3 8.41 -22.21 -11.40
N VAL A 4 8.29 -20.89 -11.50
CA VAL A 4 8.28 -19.98 -10.33
C VAL A 4 6.88 -19.81 -9.79
N ILE A 5 5.85 -19.81 -10.65
CA ILE A 5 4.46 -19.93 -10.23
C ILE A 5 4.25 -21.26 -9.51
N LYS A 6 4.71 -22.37 -10.11
CA LYS A 6 4.66 -23.72 -9.52
C LYS A 6 5.45 -23.78 -8.20
N ARG A 7 6.64 -23.18 -8.10
CA ARG A 7 7.35 -23.07 -6.82
C ARG A 7 6.62 -22.18 -5.82
N ALA A 8 6.08 -21.02 -6.21
CA ALA A 8 5.36 -20.12 -5.30
C ALA A 8 4.08 -20.78 -4.75
N LEU A 9 3.41 -21.61 -5.55
CA LEU A 9 2.21 -22.35 -5.17
C LEU A 9 2.52 -23.63 -4.37
N LEU A 10 3.60 -24.35 -4.69
CA LEU A 10 3.95 -25.63 -4.05
C LEU A 10 4.90 -25.50 -2.84
N PHE A 11 5.70 -24.44 -2.75
CA PHE A 11 6.60 -24.18 -1.62
C PHE A 11 5.87 -24.09 -0.27
N PRO A 12 4.69 -23.43 -0.16
CA PRO A 12 3.96 -23.35 1.10
C PRO A 12 3.43 -24.71 1.54
N VAL A 13 2.94 -25.51 0.57
CA VAL A 13 2.45 -26.88 0.82
C VAL A 13 3.59 -27.78 1.26
N ALA A 14 4.72 -27.79 0.56
CA ALA A 14 5.87 -28.62 0.93
C ALA A 14 6.49 -28.24 2.29
N SER A 15 6.56 -26.94 2.61
CA SER A 15 7.11 -26.44 3.89
C SER A 15 6.13 -26.44 5.07
N LEU A 16 4.84 -26.68 4.83
CA LEU A 16 3.88 -27.01 5.89
C LEU A 16 4.14 -28.42 6.45
N PHE A 17 4.60 -29.35 5.60
CA PHE A 17 4.88 -30.74 5.98
C PHE A 17 6.35 -31.00 6.33
N SER A 18 7.29 -30.18 5.84
CA SER A 18 8.68 -30.21 6.30
C SER A 18 8.92 -29.08 7.30
N LEU A 19 9.34 -29.41 8.53
CA LEU A 19 9.79 -28.44 9.56
C LEU A 19 11.12 -27.74 9.16
N GLU A 20 11.37 -27.55 7.87
CA GLU A 20 12.56 -26.86 7.39
C GLU A 20 12.52 -25.37 7.75
N LYS A 21 13.70 -24.88 8.12
CA LYS A 21 13.95 -23.49 8.49
C LYS A 21 13.83 -22.61 7.25
N VAL A 22 12.62 -22.20 6.88
CA VAL A 22 12.38 -21.34 5.71
C VAL A 22 13.26 -20.10 5.77
N ARG A 23 14.06 -19.88 4.72
CA ARG A 23 14.95 -18.73 4.63
C ARG A 23 14.11 -17.47 4.46
N THR A 24 14.19 -16.54 5.41
CA THR A 24 13.39 -15.29 5.42
C THR A 24 13.52 -14.47 4.14
N LYS A 25 14.67 -14.53 3.46
CA LYS A 25 14.89 -13.90 2.15
C LYS A 25 14.01 -14.50 1.04
N GLU A 26 13.79 -15.81 1.04
CA GLU A 26 12.94 -16.47 0.05
C GLU A 26 11.48 -16.11 0.28
N LEU A 27 11.03 -16.17 1.53
CA LEU A 27 9.68 -15.77 1.89
C LEU A 27 9.41 -14.29 1.60
N SER A 28 10.38 -13.42 1.87
CA SER A 28 10.32 -12.00 1.48
C SER A 28 10.07 -11.87 -0.02
N ARG A 29 10.86 -12.57 -0.86
CA ARG A 29 10.67 -12.57 -2.31
C ARG A 29 9.27 -13.05 -2.71
N LEU A 30 8.75 -14.10 -2.09
CA LEU A 30 7.41 -14.63 -2.37
C LEU A 30 6.30 -13.60 -2.07
N TRP A 31 6.37 -12.94 -0.91
CA TRP A 31 5.45 -11.86 -0.54
C TRP A 31 5.53 -10.65 -1.48
N ILE A 32 6.74 -10.23 -1.84
CA ILE A 32 6.96 -9.12 -2.78
C ILE A 32 6.44 -9.50 -4.19
N LEU A 33 6.58 -10.76 -4.62
CA LEU A 33 6.02 -11.23 -5.89
C LEU A 33 4.48 -11.28 -5.86
N LEU A 34 3.87 -11.77 -4.77
CA LEU A 34 2.42 -11.74 -4.58
C LEU A 34 1.91 -10.30 -4.67
N SER A 35 2.57 -9.39 -3.96
CA SER A 35 2.31 -7.96 -4.00
C SER A 35 2.35 -7.42 -5.44
N ILE A 36 3.49 -7.53 -6.13
CA ILE A 36 3.64 -7.02 -7.51
C ILE A 36 2.59 -7.65 -8.44
N GLY A 37 2.30 -8.95 -8.29
CA GLY A 37 1.26 -9.64 -9.02
C GLY A 37 -0.13 -9.04 -8.83
N THR A 38 -0.51 -8.71 -7.60
CA THR A 38 -1.83 -8.12 -7.31
C THR A 38 -1.93 -6.68 -7.77
N LEU A 39 -0.83 -5.92 -7.75
CA LEU A 39 -0.78 -4.58 -8.34
C LEU A 39 -0.98 -4.61 -9.86
N ILE A 40 -0.39 -5.59 -10.57
CA ILE A 40 -0.63 -5.78 -12.01
C ILE A 40 -2.12 -6.01 -12.27
N LEU A 41 -2.70 -6.98 -11.57
CA LEU A 41 -4.10 -7.35 -11.73
C LEU A 41 -5.03 -6.17 -11.41
N SER A 42 -4.72 -5.43 -10.34
CA SER A 42 -5.43 -4.20 -9.98
C SER A 42 -5.34 -3.14 -11.08
N GLY A 43 -4.16 -2.94 -11.68
CA GLY A 43 -3.97 -2.00 -12.79
C GLY A 43 -4.83 -2.33 -14.01
N CYS A 44 -5.03 -3.61 -14.33
CA CYS A 44 -5.95 -4.03 -15.40
C CYS A 44 -7.39 -3.57 -15.11
N PHE A 45 -7.88 -3.75 -13.88
CA PHE A 45 -9.19 -3.24 -13.49
C PHE A 45 -9.24 -1.71 -13.48
N SER A 46 -8.16 -1.02 -13.11
CA SER A 46 -8.14 0.45 -13.11
C SER A 46 -8.37 1.06 -14.49
N ILE A 47 -7.90 0.40 -15.56
CA ILE A 47 -8.12 0.87 -16.93
C ILE A 47 -9.63 0.88 -17.22
N ILE A 48 -10.33 -0.20 -16.87
CA ILE A 48 -11.78 -0.31 -17.04
C ILE A 48 -12.48 0.81 -16.25
N ILE A 49 -12.07 1.04 -15.00
CA ILE A 49 -12.70 2.03 -14.11
C ILE A 49 -12.44 3.47 -14.57
N VAL A 50 -11.25 3.78 -15.08
CA VAL A 50 -10.94 5.10 -15.63
C VAL A 50 -11.81 5.35 -16.85
N LEU A 51 -11.85 4.41 -17.79
CA LEU A 51 -12.70 4.51 -18.99
C LEU A 51 -14.19 4.63 -18.62
N ALA A 52 -14.64 3.89 -17.60
CA ALA A 52 -16.00 3.96 -17.07
C ALA A 52 -16.42 5.33 -16.52
N ARG A 53 -15.44 6.20 -16.22
CA ARG A 53 -15.67 7.55 -15.69
C ARG A 53 -15.28 8.65 -16.68
N THR A 54 -14.64 8.31 -17.79
CA THR A 54 -14.25 9.26 -18.82
C THR A 54 -15.50 9.76 -19.55
N PRO A 55 -15.72 11.07 -19.68
CA PRO A 55 -16.84 11.62 -20.43
C PRO A 55 -16.88 11.05 -21.85
N VAL A 56 -18.07 10.84 -22.40
CA VAL A 56 -18.33 10.22 -23.73
C VAL A 56 -18.03 8.72 -23.78
N ILE A 57 -16.94 8.25 -23.17
CA ILE A 57 -16.60 6.81 -23.14
C ILE A 57 -17.49 6.04 -22.15
N ASN A 58 -17.89 6.68 -21.06
CA ASN A 58 -18.69 6.06 -20.01
C ASN A 58 -20.05 5.51 -20.51
N GLU A 59 -20.58 6.02 -21.62
CA GLU A 59 -21.82 5.56 -22.26
C GLU A 59 -21.70 4.14 -22.86
N ILE A 60 -20.47 3.67 -23.11
CA ILE A 60 -20.19 2.35 -23.70
C ILE A 60 -20.32 1.23 -22.64
N ILE A 61 -20.36 1.57 -21.34
CA ILE A 61 -20.45 0.58 -20.26
C ILE A 61 -21.90 0.07 -20.16
N ALA A 62 -22.16 -1.07 -20.80
CA ALA A 62 -23.47 -1.73 -20.79
C ALA A 62 -23.82 -2.42 -19.46
N ASP A 63 -22.83 -2.78 -18.63
CA ASP A 63 -23.03 -3.43 -17.32
C ASP A 63 -22.36 -2.64 -16.18
N PRO A 64 -23.08 -1.69 -15.56
CA PRO A 64 -22.61 -0.97 -14.38
C PRO A 64 -22.33 -1.88 -13.18
N MET A 65 -22.97 -3.04 -13.08
CA MET A 65 -22.79 -3.97 -11.97
C MET A 65 -21.44 -4.68 -12.07
N PHE A 66 -21.05 -5.12 -13.26
CA PHE A 66 -19.70 -5.66 -13.50
C PHE A 66 -18.62 -4.60 -13.22
N ALA A 67 -18.84 -3.35 -13.61
CA ALA A 67 -17.92 -2.26 -13.29
C ALA A 67 -17.81 -2.02 -11.77
N LYS A 68 -18.94 -2.06 -11.03
CA LYS A 68 -18.96 -1.95 -9.57
C LYS A 68 -18.25 -3.15 -8.90
N ARG A 69 -18.42 -4.38 -9.39
CA ARG A 69 -17.67 -5.55 -8.88
C ARG A 69 -16.18 -5.45 -9.17
N GLY A 70 -15.82 -5.05 -10.38
CA GLY A 70 -14.43 -4.79 -10.78
C GLY A 70 -13.79 -3.70 -9.93
N LEU A 71 -14.54 -2.66 -9.55
CA LEU A 71 -14.09 -1.64 -8.60
C LEU A 71 -13.79 -2.22 -7.23
N VAL A 72 -14.65 -3.08 -6.67
CA VAL A 72 -14.37 -3.75 -5.39
C VAL A 72 -13.04 -4.49 -5.47
N VAL A 73 -12.89 -5.40 -6.43
CA VAL A 73 -11.68 -6.21 -6.60
C VAL A 73 -10.44 -5.33 -6.85
N HIS A 74 -10.56 -4.29 -7.67
CA HIS A 74 -9.48 -3.33 -7.93
C HIS A 74 -8.96 -2.69 -6.63
N VAL A 75 -9.88 -2.15 -5.83
CA VAL A 75 -9.57 -1.42 -4.60
C VAL A 75 -8.91 -2.34 -3.60
N ASP A 76 -9.44 -3.54 -3.36
CA ASP A 76 -8.84 -4.50 -2.45
C ASP A 76 -7.45 -4.95 -2.91
N LEU A 77 -7.26 -5.22 -4.19
CA LEU A 77 -5.94 -5.59 -4.71
C LEU A 77 -4.91 -4.45 -4.58
N ALA A 78 -5.32 -3.19 -4.78
CA ALA A 78 -4.45 -2.01 -4.72
C ALA A 78 -4.15 -1.54 -3.29
N LEU A 79 -5.16 -1.52 -2.42
CA LEU A 79 -5.09 -0.87 -1.11
C LEU A 79 -4.86 -1.86 0.04
N LEU A 80 -5.30 -3.12 -0.12
CA LEU A 80 -5.17 -4.14 0.89
C LEU A 80 -4.11 -5.18 0.50
N ILE A 81 -4.27 -5.86 -0.64
CA ILE A 81 -3.37 -6.97 -0.95
C ILE A 81 -1.96 -6.46 -1.29
N TRP A 82 -1.82 -5.51 -2.21
CA TRP A 82 -0.55 -4.91 -2.59
C TRP A 82 0.22 -4.39 -1.37
N ILE A 83 -0.40 -3.51 -0.56
CA ILE A 83 0.31 -2.83 0.52
C ILE A 83 0.75 -3.82 1.61
N TYR A 84 -0.15 -4.71 2.03
CA TYR A 84 0.10 -5.58 3.18
C TYR A 84 0.96 -6.79 2.82
N ALA A 85 0.86 -7.29 1.58
CA ALA A 85 1.82 -8.27 1.06
C ALA A 85 3.23 -7.67 0.97
N PHE A 86 3.36 -6.42 0.50
CA PHE A 86 4.65 -5.73 0.47
C PHE A 86 5.22 -5.53 1.88
N LEU A 87 4.40 -5.08 2.82
CA LEU A 87 4.76 -4.92 4.23
C LEU A 87 5.23 -6.25 4.83
N CYS A 88 4.51 -7.35 4.60
CA CYS A 88 4.96 -8.69 5.02
C CYS A 88 6.33 -9.03 4.44
N GLY A 89 6.53 -8.79 3.14
CA GLY A 89 7.80 -9.00 2.46
C GLY A 89 8.95 -8.20 3.06
N LEU A 90 8.71 -6.95 3.46
CA LEU A 90 9.70 -6.13 4.14
C LEU A 90 9.93 -6.57 5.60
N PHE A 91 8.87 -6.90 6.32
CA PHE A 91 8.89 -7.20 7.75
C PHE A 91 9.60 -8.51 8.07
N VAL A 92 9.45 -9.55 7.24
CA VAL A 92 10.15 -10.84 7.48
C VAL A 92 11.68 -10.71 7.43
N LEU A 93 12.19 -9.63 6.80
CA LEU A 93 13.61 -9.30 6.76
C LEU A 93 14.10 -8.57 8.03
N VAL A 94 13.19 -8.11 8.90
CA VAL A 94 13.53 -7.63 10.24
C VAL A 94 14.05 -8.82 11.04
N ARG A 95 15.24 -8.67 11.65
CA ARG A 95 15.88 -9.75 12.42
C ARG A 95 15.09 -9.99 13.72
N PRO A 96 14.70 -11.25 14.03
CA PRO A 96 14.06 -11.58 15.30
C PRO A 96 15.06 -11.51 16.46
N ALA A 97 14.55 -11.30 17.68
CA ALA A 97 15.33 -11.27 18.91
C ALA A 97 15.93 -12.65 19.25
N LYS A 98 15.07 -13.68 19.22
CA LYS A 98 15.37 -15.11 19.47
C LYS A 98 14.35 -15.96 18.69
N GLY A 99 14.77 -17.11 18.16
CA GLY A 99 13.90 -18.07 17.47
C GLY A 99 13.41 -17.65 16.07
N GLY A 100 12.90 -18.62 15.32
CA GLY A 100 12.18 -18.41 14.06
C GLY A 100 10.66 -18.46 14.28
N ASN A 101 9.89 -17.77 13.45
CA ASN A 101 8.43 -17.91 13.46
C ASN A 101 8.05 -19.09 12.55
N LYS A 102 7.52 -20.17 13.13
CA LYS A 102 7.12 -21.39 12.39
C LYS A 102 5.85 -21.17 11.57
N LEU A 103 5.04 -20.14 11.86
CA LEU A 103 3.81 -19.83 11.14
C LEU A 103 4.04 -19.05 9.84
N LEU A 104 5.29 -18.68 9.54
CA LEU A 104 5.64 -17.90 8.37
C LEU A 104 5.20 -18.54 7.03
N PRO A 105 5.37 -19.86 6.79
CA PRO A 105 4.92 -20.49 5.55
C PRO A 105 3.40 -20.62 5.48
N LEU A 106 2.76 -20.98 6.60
CA LEU A 106 1.31 -21.01 6.74
C LEU A 106 0.71 -19.62 6.42
N GLY A 107 1.32 -18.56 6.93
CA GLY A 107 0.88 -17.19 6.68
C GLY A 107 0.84 -16.85 5.19
N TYR A 108 1.88 -17.23 4.45
CA TYR A 108 1.89 -17.03 3.00
C TYR A 108 0.86 -17.92 2.26
N ALA A 109 0.69 -19.19 2.69
CA ALA A 109 -0.31 -20.09 2.11
C ALA A 109 -1.73 -19.52 2.27
N LEU A 110 -2.09 -19.10 3.49
CA LEU A 110 -3.38 -18.47 3.79
C LEU A 110 -3.59 -17.21 2.94
N ALA A 111 -2.56 -16.38 2.79
CA ALA A 111 -2.65 -15.18 1.98
C ALA A 111 -2.89 -15.46 0.50
N VAL A 112 -2.19 -16.43 -0.10
CA VAL A 112 -2.41 -16.82 -1.50
C VAL A 112 -3.83 -17.38 -1.70
N THR A 113 -4.28 -18.24 -0.78
CA THR A 113 -5.65 -18.77 -0.80
C THR A 113 -6.68 -17.63 -0.69
N GLY A 114 -6.47 -16.70 0.24
CA GLY A 114 -7.35 -15.55 0.43
C GLY A 114 -7.45 -14.67 -0.81
N VAL A 115 -6.32 -14.39 -1.47
CA VAL A 115 -6.29 -13.62 -2.73
C VAL A 115 -7.00 -14.37 -3.85
N ALA A 116 -6.80 -15.68 -3.98
CA ALA A 116 -7.49 -16.48 -5.00
C ALA A 116 -9.01 -16.47 -4.79
N MET A 117 -9.45 -16.64 -3.54
CA MET A 117 -10.87 -16.57 -3.19
C MET A 117 -11.47 -15.20 -3.50
N LEU A 118 -10.81 -14.13 -3.06
CA LEU A 118 -11.24 -12.75 -3.28
C LEU A 118 -11.34 -12.40 -4.77
N VAL A 119 -10.36 -12.80 -5.59
CA VAL A 119 -10.40 -12.52 -7.03
C VAL A 119 -11.48 -13.35 -7.73
N SER A 120 -11.65 -14.62 -7.34
CA SER A 120 -12.63 -15.51 -7.96
C SER A 120 -14.08 -15.10 -7.71
N SER A 121 -14.35 -14.33 -6.66
CA SER A 121 -15.72 -13.95 -6.30
C SER A 121 -16.39 -13.05 -7.35
N ILE A 122 -15.62 -12.37 -8.22
CA ILE A 122 -16.15 -11.54 -9.31
C ILE A 122 -16.99 -12.33 -10.31
N PHE A 123 -16.73 -13.65 -10.44
CA PHE A 123 -17.41 -14.53 -11.39
C PHE A 123 -18.76 -15.04 -10.88
N PHE A 124 -19.13 -14.75 -9.62
CA PHE A 124 -20.42 -15.16 -9.06
C PHE A 124 -21.45 -14.05 -9.29
N PRO A 125 -22.54 -14.29 -10.05
CA PRO A 125 -23.59 -13.29 -10.25
C PRO A 125 -24.30 -12.87 -8.96
N SER A 126 -24.28 -13.72 -7.93
CA SER A 126 -24.81 -13.43 -6.59
C SER A 126 -23.89 -12.53 -5.74
N ALA A 127 -22.67 -12.23 -6.21
CA ALA A 127 -21.73 -11.41 -5.47
C ALA A 127 -22.08 -9.92 -5.63
N GLU A 128 -22.94 -9.41 -4.74
CA GLU A 128 -23.40 -8.02 -4.77
C GLU A 128 -22.30 -7.05 -4.32
N PRO A 129 -21.96 -6.01 -5.12
CA PRO A 129 -20.96 -5.03 -4.73
C PRO A 129 -21.50 -4.03 -3.72
N VAL A 130 -20.87 -4.00 -2.54
CA VAL A 130 -21.09 -3.03 -1.47
C VAL A 130 -19.88 -2.10 -1.42
N LEU A 131 -20.09 -0.84 -1.78
CA LEU A 131 -19.01 0.14 -1.89
C LEU A 131 -18.77 0.83 -0.53
N SER A 132 -18.55 0.07 0.54
CA SER A 132 -18.13 0.58 1.86
C SER A 132 -16.78 1.32 1.77
N ASN A 133 -16.53 2.21 2.72
CA ASN A 133 -15.25 2.92 2.81
C ASN A 133 -14.14 2.00 3.31
N TYR A 134 -12.90 2.30 2.88
CA TYR A 134 -11.67 1.55 3.18
C TYR A 134 -11.57 0.16 2.54
N ILE A 135 -12.48 -0.74 2.88
CA ILE A 135 -12.55 -2.09 2.32
C ILE A 135 -13.97 -2.23 1.73
N PRO A 136 -14.15 -2.02 0.42
CA PRO A 136 -15.40 -2.39 -0.24
C PRO A 136 -15.54 -3.91 -0.24
N VAL A 137 -16.76 -4.43 -0.33
CA VAL A 137 -16.96 -5.88 -0.30
C VAL A 137 -17.87 -6.36 -1.42
N LEU A 138 -17.59 -7.56 -1.91
CA LEU A 138 -18.60 -8.35 -2.58
C LEU A 138 -19.31 -9.14 -1.48
N ASN A 139 -20.61 -8.89 -1.28
CA ASN A 139 -21.40 -9.52 -0.22
C ASN A 139 -21.66 -10.98 -0.57
N HIS A 140 -20.63 -11.82 -0.40
CA HIS A 140 -20.61 -13.22 -0.77
C HIS A 140 -19.60 -13.97 0.11
N PRO A 141 -19.92 -15.18 0.61
CA PRO A 141 -19.02 -15.94 1.50
C PRO A 141 -17.61 -16.14 0.93
N MET A 142 -17.48 -16.35 -0.38
CA MET A 142 -16.17 -16.50 -1.04
C MET A 142 -15.28 -15.27 -0.87
N PHE A 143 -15.85 -14.06 -1.00
CA PHE A 143 -15.09 -12.83 -0.88
C PHE A 143 -14.73 -12.53 0.58
N ILE A 144 -15.71 -12.67 1.50
CA ILE A 144 -15.49 -12.48 2.94
C ILE A 144 -14.48 -13.51 3.48
N GLY A 145 -14.60 -14.78 3.08
CA GLY A 145 -13.61 -15.81 3.37
C GLY A 145 -12.23 -15.45 2.81
N GLY A 146 -12.17 -14.92 1.58
CA GLY A 146 -10.93 -14.42 0.99
C GLY A 146 -10.24 -13.34 1.82
N LEU A 147 -11.00 -12.35 2.31
CA LEU A 147 -10.51 -11.30 3.21
C LEU A 147 -9.98 -11.88 4.53
N ILE A 148 -10.72 -12.79 5.16
CA ILE A 148 -10.34 -13.43 6.43
C ILE A 148 -9.05 -14.25 6.27
N PHE A 149 -8.96 -15.07 5.22
CA PHE A 149 -7.76 -15.86 4.94
C PHE A 149 -6.55 -14.98 4.68
N PHE A 150 -6.72 -13.89 3.92
CA PHE A 150 -5.64 -12.93 3.70
C PHE A 150 -5.20 -12.24 5.00
N ALA A 151 -6.15 -11.74 5.80
CA ALA A 151 -5.88 -11.11 7.08
C ALA A 151 -5.18 -12.07 8.06
N ALA A 152 -5.63 -13.32 8.14
CA ALA A 152 -4.99 -14.37 8.93
C ALA A 152 -3.55 -14.62 8.45
N GLY A 153 -3.33 -14.68 7.13
CA GLY A 153 -2.02 -14.87 6.54
C GLY A 153 -1.02 -13.75 6.88
N VAL A 154 -1.48 -12.50 6.81
CA VAL A 154 -0.74 -11.31 7.24
C VAL A 154 -0.47 -11.36 8.75
N GLY A 155 -1.48 -11.70 9.57
CA GLY A 155 -1.37 -11.83 11.03
C GLY A 155 -0.33 -12.86 11.46
N CYS A 156 -0.37 -14.07 10.89
CA CYS A 156 0.64 -15.12 11.10
C CYS A 156 2.07 -14.64 10.77
N THR A 157 2.20 -13.71 9.82
CA THR A 157 3.49 -13.20 9.36
C THR A 157 4.01 -12.05 10.23
N LEU A 158 3.15 -11.15 10.67
CA LEU A 158 3.54 -9.93 11.39
C LEU A 158 3.53 -10.11 12.92
N PHE A 159 2.59 -10.90 13.47
CA PHE A 159 2.40 -11.05 14.92
C PHE A 159 3.35 -12.08 15.52
N ASN A 160 4.62 -11.69 15.64
CA ASN A 160 5.66 -12.49 16.27
C ASN A 160 6.71 -11.62 16.96
N VAL A 161 7.71 -12.27 17.55
CA VAL A 161 8.82 -11.66 18.32
C VAL A 161 9.57 -10.52 17.61
N ARG A 162 9.46 -10.37 16.28
CA ARG A 162 10.03 -9.24 15.52
C ARG A 162 9.40 -7.89 15.87
N MET A 163 8.15 -7.88 16.35
CA MET A 163 7.43 -6.67 16.77
C MET A 163 8.14 -5.97 17.93
N PHE A 164 8.86 -6.73 18.76
CA PHE A 164 9.50 -6.21 19.95
C PHE A 164 10.98 -5.87 19.73
N PRO A 165 11.51 -4.85 20.44
CA PRO A 165 12.94 -4.59 20.50
C PRO A 165 13.73 -5.81 20.97
N SER A 166 14.99 -5.92 20.54
CA SER A 166 15.93 -6.91 21.02
C SER A 166 17.17 -6.18 21.52
N GLU A 167 17.71 -6.58 22.67
CA GLU A 167 18.94 -6.02 23.25
C GLU A 167 20.12 -6.08 22.26
N LYS A 168 20.14 -7.10 21.39
CA LYS A 168 21.18 -7.30 20.37
C LYS A 168 21.09 -6.36 19.16
N VAL A 169 20.03 -5.53 19.04
CA VAL A 169 19.92 -4.54 17.94
C VAL A 169 21.06 -3.53 17.97
N PHE A 170 21.62 -3.26 19.16
CA PHE A 170 22.67 -2.28 19.39
C PHE A 170 24.09 -2.82 19.21
N ILE A 171 24.29 -4.15 19.22
CA ILE A 171 25.61 -4.72 19.52
C ILE A 171 26.42 -5.14 18.27
N HIS A 172 25.82 -5.36 17.09
CA HIS A 172 26.59 -5.85 15.91
C HIS A 172 26.33 -5.04 14.64
N ASN A 173 27.38 -4.46 14.07
CA ASN A 173 27.35 -3.58 12.90
C ASN A 173 27.46 -4.32 11.55
N GLU A 174 27.75 -5.62 11.54
CA GLU A 174 28.41 -6.22 10.38
C GLU A 174 27.52 -6.86 9.31
N ASN A 175 26.18 -6.85 9.40
CA ASN A 175 25.35 -7.42 8.31
C ASN A 175 23.88 -6.94 8.31
N LYS A 176 23.61 -5.67 8.61
CA LYS A 176 22.23 -5.16 8.67
C LYS A 176 21.70 -4.89 7.26
N LEU A 177 20.61 -5.58 6.89
CA LEU A 177 19.96 -5.38 5.59
C LEU A 177 19.37 -3.97 5.51
N TYR A 178 18.65 -3.55 6.55
CA TYR A 178 18.07 -2.21 6.66
C TYR A 178 18.94 -1.26 7.49
N PRO A 179 18.88 0.07 7.25
CA PRO A 179 19.27 1.05 8.25
C PRO A 179 18.51 0.81 9.56
N VAL A 180 19.22 0.90 10.70
CA VAL A 180 18.64 0.61 12.02
C VAL A 180 17.44 1.50 12.34
N SER A 181 17.44 2.72 11.81
CA SER A 181 16.37 3.69 12.02
C SER A 181 15.06 3.35 11.31
N ALA A 182 15.04 2.43 10.34
CA ALA A 182 13.79 2.01 9.69
C ALA A 182 13.04 0.93 10.50
N ILE A 183 13.74 0.20 11.37
CA ILE A 183 13.19 -0.95 12.11
C ILE A 183 12.02 -0.54 13.05
N PRO A 184 12.10 0.57 13.81
CA PRO A 184 10.98 0.99 14.66
C PRO A 184 9.67 1.20 13.89
N GLY A 185 9.73 1.70 12.66
CA GLY A 185 8.53 1.93 11.86
C GLY A 185 7.86 0.65 11.37
N PHE A 186 8.63 -0.37 10.98
CA PHE A 186 8.06 -1.69 10.66
C PHE A 186 7.40 -2.36 11.87
N ARG A 187 7.98 -2.16 13.07
CA ARG A 187 7.38 -2.62 14.33
C ARG A 187 6.08 -1.86 14.65
N ALA A 188 6.11 -0.55 14.49
CA ALA A 188 4.93 0.30 14.66
C ALA A 188 3.82 -0.11 13.69
N ALA A 189 4.13 -0.38 12.42
CA ALA A 189 3.17 -0.87 11.43
C ALA A 189 2.51 -2.19 11.88
N ALA A 190 3.28 -3.14 12.41
CA ALA A 190 2.73 -4.39 12.93
C ALA A 190 1.86 -4.19 14.19
N ILE A 191 2.25 -3.28 15.10
CA ILE A 191 1.45 -2.95 16.30
C ILE A 191 0.14 -2.27 15.89
N LEU A 192 0.19 -1.29 14.99
CA LEU A 192 -0.99 -0.61 14.46
C LEU A 192 -1.93 -1.58 13.76
N LEU A 193 -1.39 -2.58 13.04
CA LEU A 193 -2.21 -3.61 12.42
C LEU A 193 -2.90 -4.50 13.46
N LEU A 194 -2.22 -4.84 14.56
CA LEU A 194 -2.83 -5.59 15.65
C LEU A 194 -4.01 -4.79 16.25
N ILE A 195 -3.81 -3.49 16.49
CA ILE A 195 -4.88 -2.61 16.97
C ILE A 195 -6.04 -2.57 15.95
N SER A 196 -5.73 -2.45 14.66
CA SER A 196 -6.73 -2.49 13.58
C SER A 196 -7.53 -3.80 13.59
N PHE A 197 -6.88 -4.96 13.77
CA PHE A 197 -7.56 -6.25 13.85
C PHE A 197 -8.48 -6.34 15.07
N ILE A 198 -8.03 -5.86 16.23
CA ILE A 198 -8.87 -5.78 17.43
C ILE A 198 -10.07 -4.87 17.18
N THR A 199 -9.87 -3.72 16.54
CA THR A 199 -10.96 -2.78 16.20
C THR A 199 -11.94 -3.37 15.19
N PHE A 200 -11.47 -4.07 14.15
CA PHE A 200 -12.33 -4.78 13.20
C PHE A 200 -13.14 -5.87 13.90
N PHE A 201 -12.50 -6.71 14.70
CA PHE A 201 -13.16 -7.79 15.43
C PHE A 201 -14.21 -7.23 16.40
N SER A 202 -13.85 -6.23 17.18
CA SER A 202 -14.76 -5.56 18.10
C SER A 202 -15.94 -4.92 17.38
N ALA A 203 -15.69 -4.20 16.27
CA ALA A 203 -16.74 -3.62 15.45
C ALA A 203 -17.66 -4.69 14.85
N TRP A 204 -17.11 -5.81 14.36
CA TRP A 204 -17.91 -6.92 13.84
C TRP A 204 -18.85 -7.48 14.93
N VAL A 205 -18.35 -7.71 16.14
CA VAL A 205 -19.16 -8.25 17.24
C VAL A 205 -20.28 -7.31 17.66
N VAL A 206 -20.03 -5.99 17.67
CA VAL A 206 -20.98 -4.99 18.22
C VAL A 206 -21.86 -4.31 17.17
N THR A 207 -21.61 -4.50 15.87
CA THR A 207 -22.49 -3.98 14.80
C THR A 207 -23.71 -4.89 14.65
N PRO A 208 -24.94 -4.37 14.78
CA PRO A 208 -26.16 -5.15 14.57
C PRO A 208 -26.25 -5.74 13.15
N ALA A 209 -26.54 -7.05 13.06
CA ALA A 209 -26.57 -7.79 11.80
C ALA A 209 -27.85 -7.58 10.97
N ASP A 210 -28.87 -6.94 11.54
CA ASP A 210 -30.13 -6.57 10.89
C ASP A 210 -30.02 -5.30 10.02
N HIS A 211 -28.89 -4.60 10.09
CA HIS A 211 -28.59 -3.51 9.16
C HIS A 211 -28.51 -4.00 7.71
N ILE A 212 -29.00 -3.17 6.78
CA ILE A 212 -28.78 -3.40 5.35
C ILE A 212 -27.26 -3.52 5.05
N PRO A 213 -26.84 -4.35 4.07
CA PRO A 213 -25.42 -4.65 3.84
C PRO A 213 -24.53 -3.41 3.72
N GLN A 214 -25.00 -2.37 3.02
CA GLN A 214 -24.24 -1.12 2.88
C GLN A 214 -23.94 -0.43 4.21
N THR A 215 -24.90 -0.39 5.13
CA THR A 215 -24.73 0.22 6.46
C THR A 215 -23.89 -0.69 7.36
N TYR A 216 -24.17 -2.00 7.32
CA TYR A 216 -23.45 -3.00 8.09
C TYR A 216 -21.93 -2.94 7.81
N TYR A 217 -21.53 -3.13 6.55
CA TYR A 217 -20.11 -3.13 6.18
C TYR A 217 -19.46 -1.74 6.37
N GLU A 218 -20.18 -0.65 6.12
CA GLU A 218 -19.66 0.69 6.40
C GLU A 218 -19.30 0.84 7.88
N LEU A 219 -20.16 0.44 8.81
CA LEU A 219 -19.92 0.55 10.24
C LEU A 219 -18.85 -0.42 10.74
N THR A 220 -18.91 -1.69 10.35
CA THR A 220 -17.93 -2.71 10.78
C THR A 220 -16.51 -2.38 10.31
N ILE A 221 -16.36 -1.81 9.11
CA ILE A 221 -15.06 -1.56 8.50
C ILE A 221 -14.47 -0.21 8.89
N TRP A 222 -15.32 0.77 9.23
CA TRP A 222 -14.92 2.17 9.46
C TRP A 222 -13.69 2.28 10.38
N GLY A 223 -13.79 1.81 11.62
CA GLY A 223 -12.75 2.01 12.62
C GLY A 223 -11.43 1.32 12.27
N GLY A 224 -11.49 0.02 11.97
CA GLY A 224 -10.30 -0.74 11.57
C GLY A 224 -9.64 -0.16 10.32
N GLY A 225 -10.43 0.26 9.33
CA GLY A 225 -9.98 0.88 8.08
C GLY A 225 -9.29 2.23 8.26
N HIS A 226 -9.72 3.04 9.24
CA HIS A 226 -8.99 4.26 9.63
C HIS A 226 -7.62 3.91 10.19
N ILE A 227 -7.52 2.91 11.06
CA ILE A 227 -6.24 2.47 11.63
C ILE A 227 -5.30 1.88 10.57
N LEU A 228 -5.84 1.20 9.54
CA LEU A 228 -5.06 0.74 8.39
C LEU A 228 -4.28 1.88 7.71
N GLN A 229 -4.79 3.12 7.74
CA GLN A 229 -4.05 4.26 7.18
C GLN A 229 -2.80 4.60 8.00
N PHE A 230 -2.84 4.45 9.32
CA PHE A 230 -1.66 4.58 10.18
C PHE A 230 -0.63 3.48 9.89
N VAL A 231 -1.08 2.25 9.64
CA VAL A 231 -0.20 1.14 9.22
C VAL A 231 0.51 1.48 7.92
N ASN A 232 -0.25 1.93 6.92
CA ASN A 232 0.28 2.30 5.60
C ASN A 232 1.33 3.41 5.71
N VAL A 233 1.04 4.45 6.51
CA VAL A 233 1.97 5.55 6.76
C VAL A 233 3.22 5.08 7.50
N ALA A 234 3.09 4.25 8.53
CA ALA A 234 4.25 3.73 9.27
C ALA A 234 5.19 2.93 8.35
N ALA A 235 4.62 2.11 7.46
CA ALA A 235 5.36 1.37 6.45
C ALA A 235 6.05 2.31 5.44
N MET A 236 5.32 3.31 4.91
CA MET A 236 5.87 4.30 3.97
C MET A 236 7.02 5.11 4.59
N LEU A 237 6.86 5.60 5.82
CA LEU A 237 7.91 6.36 6.52
C LEU A 237 9.16 5.50 6.77
N SER A 238 8.98 4.21 7.07
CA SER A 238 10.10 3.25 7.17
C SER A 238 10.85 3.16 5.84
N VAL A 239 10.12 3.13 4.72
CA VAL A 239 10.69 3.15 3.38
C VAL A 239 11.41 4.47 3.08
N TRP A 240 10.85 5.62 3.46
CA TRP A 240 11.52 6.92 3.29
C TRP A 240 12.87 6.96 4.00
N ILE A 241 12.95 6.42 5.22
CA ILE A 241 14.21 6.29 5.97
C ILE A 241 15.21 5.43 5.20
N ILE A 242 14.78 4.33 4.56
CA ILE A 242 15.64 3.45 3.75
C ILE A 242 16.16 4.17 2.51
N LEU A 243 15.27 4.83 1.76
CA LEU A 243 15.64 5.59 0.56
C LEU A 243 16.59 6.73 0.90
N LEU A 244 16.31 7.49 1.97
CA LEU A 244 17.18 8.55 2.44
C LEU A 244 18.54 8.00 2.90
N ALA A 245 18.57 6.89 3.64
CA ALA A 245 19.83 6.26 4.04
C ALA A 245 20.68 5.85 2.83
N LYS A 246 20.04 5.34 1.77
CA LYS A 246 20.71 4.97 0.52
C LYS A 246 21.29 6.18 -0.20
N LEU A 247 20.60 7.32 -0.18
CA LEU A 247 21.10 8.58 -0.75
C LEU A 247 22.25 9.18 0.06
N LEU A 248 22.22 9.06 1.39
CA LEU A 248 23.25 9.63 2.27
C LEU A 248 24.45 8.70 2.51
N GLY A 249 24.34 7.41 2.20
CA GLY A 249 25.35 6.39 2.54
C GLY A 249 25.45 6.06 4.04
N ARG A 250 24.50 6.54 4.87
CA ARG A 250 24.52 6.40 6.34
C ARG A 250 23.10 6.42 6.93
N ASN A 251 22.95 6.01 8.18
CA ASN A 251 21.67 6.13 8.89
C ASN A 251 21.27 7.62 9.02
N PRO A 252 20.07 8.03 8.57
CA PRO A 252 19.67 9.44 8.56
C PRO A 252 19.35 9.99 9.95
N ILE A 253 18.80 9.13 10.83
CA ILE A 253 18.45 9.43 12.23
C ILE A 253 18.88 8.27 13.14
N SER A 254 18.95 8.51 14.45
CA SER A 254 19.25 7.43 15.41
C SER A 254 18.03 6.51 15.61
N TYR A 255 18.27 5.28 16.08
CA TYR A 255 17.20 4.35 16.44
C TYR A 255 16.26 4.95 17.50
N LYS A 256 16.81 5.59 18.55
CA LYS A 256 16.05 6.23 19.63
C LYS A 256 15.06 7.25 19.10
N TRP A 257 15.51 8.19 18.27
CA TRP A 257 14.65 9.23 17.71
C TRP A 257 13.59 8.67 16.77
N SER A 258 13.96 7.67 15.95
CA SER A 258 12.96 6.96 15.12
C SER A 258 11.89 6.30 15.99
N ALA A 259 12.28 5.58 17.05
CA ALA A 259 11.35 4.93 17.97
C ALA A 259 10.43 5.92 18.68
N ILE A 260 10.93 7.09 19.08
CA ILE A 260 10.10 8.16 19.67
C ILE A 260 9.06 8.65 18.65
N LEU A 261 9.46 8.99 17.43
CA LEU A 261 8.54 9.51 16.41
C LEU A 261 7.44 8.50 16.04
N PHE A 262 7.81 7.23 15.85
CA PHE A 262 6.82 6.17 15.64
C PHE A 262 5.99 5.88 16.89
N GLY A 263 6.55 6.04 18.10
CA GLY A 263 5.80 5.95 19.35
C GLY A 263 4.70 7.01 19.43
N ILE A 264 5.00 8.26 19.07
CA ILE A 264 4.00 9.34 19.03
C ILE A 264 2.90 9.03 18.00
N LEU A 265 3.22 8.37 16.89
CA LEU A 265 2.22 7.92 15.91
C LEU A 265 1.32 6.80 16.48
N VAL A 266 1.86 5.89 17.30
CA VAL A 266 1.16 4.69 17.80
C VAL A 266 0.36 4.94 19.07
N ILE A 267 0.93 5.65 20.05
CA ILE A 267 0.38 5.76 21.40
C ILE A 267 -1.08 6.25 21.41
N PRO A 268 -1.46 7.33 20.69
CA PRO A 268 -2.84 7.80 20.67
C PRO A 268 -3.82 6.75 20.12
N VAL A 269 -3.37 5.88 19.20
CA VAL A 269 -4.20 4.88 18.52
C VAL A 269 -4.51 3.68 19.43
N LEU A 270 -3.78 3.50 20.54
CA LEU A 270 -4.08 2.45 21.53
C LEU A 270 -5.50 2.57 22.11
N ALA A 271 -6.05 3.78 22.16
CA ALA A 271 -7.42 4.03 22.62
C ALA A 271 -8.49 3.74 21.56
N ALA A 272 -8.11 3.49 20.30
CA ALA A 272 -9.07 3.36 19.20
C ALA A 272 -10.07 2.19 19.36
N PRO A 273 -9.69 1.00 19.88
CA PRO A 273 -10.66 -0.05 20.18
C PRO A 273 -11.72 0.36 21.20
N LEU A 274 -11.42 1.29 22.12
CA LEU A 274 -12.39 1.74 23.12
C LEU A 274 -13.58 2.49 22.49
N LEU A 275 -13.41 3.02 21.28
CA LEU A 275 -14.49 3.71 20.54
C LEU A 275 -15.63 2.76 20.13
N THR A 276 -15.44 1.43 20.18
CA THR A 276 -16.51 0.47 19.86
C THR A 276 -17.40 0.11 21.04
N ILE A 277 -17.05 0.49 22.28
CA ILE A 277 -17.70 0.01 23.51
C ILE A 277 -19.20 0.37 23.55
N LYS A 278 -19.57 1.55 23.03
CA LYS A 278 -20.98 2.01 22.96
C LYS A 278 -21.73 1.53 21.72
N GLY A 279 -21.12 0.63 20.94
CA GLY A 279 -21.64 0.20 19.64
C GLY A 279 -21.18 1.09 18.49
N THR A 280 -21.20 0.56 17.26
CA THR A 280 -20.71 1.28 16.07
C THR A 280 -21.65 2.37 15.58
N SER A 281 -22.91 2.37 16.01
CA SER A 281 -23.90 3.38 15.67
C SER A 281 -23.79 4.65 16.54
N ASP A 282 -23.00 4.60 17.62
CA ASP A 282 -22.74 5.77 18.47
C ASP A 282 -21.96 6.85 17.70
N ILE A 283 -22.32 8.11 17.92
CA ILE A 283 -21.68 9.26 17.24
C ILE A 283 -20.18 9.34 17.53
N LEU A 284 -19.75 8.93 18.73
CA LEU A 284 -18.35 8.92 19.15
C LEU A 284 -17.51 7.98 18.30
N TYR A 285 -18.09 6.87 17.81
CA TYR A 285 -17.39 5.94 16.93
C TYR A 285 -16.96 6.65 15.64
N ARG A 286 -17.92 7.21 14.89
CA ARG A 286 -17.61 7.86 13.61
C ARG A 286 -16.79 9.13 13.81
N TRP A 287 -17.16 9.95 14.79
CA TRP A 287 -16.47 11.20 15.09
C TRP A 287 -15.02 10.96 15.55
N GLY A 288 -14.79 10.00 16.45
CA GLY A 288 -13.46 9.68 16.99
C GLY A 288 -12.49 9.20 15.91
N PHE A 289 -12.91 8.27 15.06
CA PHE A 289 -12.11 7.83 13.91
C PHE A 289 -11.86 8.95 12.91
N THR A 290 -12.84 9.83 12.67
CA THR A 290 -12.64 11.03 11.85
C THR A 290 -11.57 11.95 12.46
N LYS A 291 -11.56 12.13 13.78
CA LYS A 291 -10.55 12.93 14.48
C LYS A 291 -9.15 12.32 14.39
N TYR A 292 -9.03 11.00 14.45
CA TYR A 292 -7.76 10.32 14.18
C TYR A 292 -7.23 10.64 12.78
N MET A 293 -8.08 10.69 11.75
CA MET A 293 -7.62 11.05 10.40
C MET A 293 -7.29 12.53 10.26
N GLN A 294 -8.01 13.41 10.95
CA GLN A 294 -7.72 14.84 10.94
C GLN A 294 -6.39 15.19 11.62
N TRP A 295 -6.01 14.49 12.70
CA TRP A 295 -4.91 14.92 13.57
C TRP A 295 -3.83 13.88 13.86
N GLY A 296 -4.10 12.60 13.67
CA GLY A 296 -3.21 11.54 14.12
C GLY A 296 -2.03 11.24 13.18
N ILE A 297 -2.13 11.60 11.89
CA ILE A 297 -1.14 11.21 10.87
C ILE A 297 -0.24 12.36 10.46
N PHE A 298 -0.83 13.48 10.00
CA PHE A 298 -0.08 14.53 9.32
C PHE A 298 1.06 15.15 10.16
N PRO A 299 0.95 15.35 11.50
CA PRO A 299 2.03 16.01 12.25
C PRO A 299 3.34 15.22 12.19
N ILE A 300 3.28 13.91 12.38
CA ILE A 300 4.47 13.04 12.34
C ILE A 300 5.05 12.95 10.94
N VAL A 301 4.19 12.85 9.91
CA VAL A 301 4.64 12.82 8.52
C VAL A 301 5.35 14.13 8.15
N THR A 302 4.83 15.30 8.56
CA THR A 302 5.46 16.61 8.35
C THR A 302 6.84 16.68 9.02
N ILE A 303 6.99 16.15 10.24
CA ILE A 303 8.30 16.06 10.91
C ILE A 303 9.28 15.20 10.08
N PHE A 304 8.85 14.04 9.58
CA PHE A 304 9.69 13.20 8.72
C PHE A 304 10.06 13.90 7.41
N MET A 305 9.13 14.61 6.76
CA MET A 305 9.43 15.42 5.58
C MET A 305 10.49 16.48 5.89
N GLY A 306 10.35 17.21 7.01
CA GLY A 306 11.35 18.18 7.46
C GLY A 306 12.73 17.56 7.70
N ILE A 307 12.79 16.39 8.34
CA ILE A 307 14.04 15.64 8.52
C ILE A 307 14.67 15.29 7.16
N VAL A 308 13.87 14.76 6.21
CA VAL A 308 14.36 14.41 4.88
C VAL A 308 14.96 15.63 4.18
N ILE A 309 14.20 16.74 4.13
CA ILE A 309 14.63 17.99 3.50
C ILE A 309 15.93 18.51 4.12
N VAL A 310 15.97 18.66 5.45
CA VAL A 310 17.16 19.18 6.15
C VAL A 310 18.38 18.31 5.91
N LYS A 311 18.22 16.97 5.92
CA LYS A 311 19.33 16.04 5.69
C LYS A 311 19.85 16.10 4.26
N LEU A 312 18.96 16.19 3.26
CA LEU A 312 19.34 16.34 1.86
C LEU A 312 20.04 17.69 1.61
N VAL A 313 19.54 18.78 2.19
CA VAL A 313 20.16 20.12 2.05
C VAL A 313 21.56 20.13 2.67
N LYS A 314 21.73 19.61 3.89
CA LYS A 314 23.05 19.53 4.55
C LYS A 314 24.03 18.61 3.82
N ALA A 315 23.55 17.51 3.25
CA ALA A 315 24.40 16.62 2.47
C ALA A 315 24.82 17.27 1.13
N LYS A 316 23.90 18.02 0.49
CA LYS A 316 24.20 18.79 -0.72
C LYS A 316 25.27 19.85 -0.46
N SER A 317 25.16 20.62 0.62
CA SER A 317 26.14 21.66 0.96
C SER A 317 27.53 21.12 1.27
N ARG A 318 27.64 19.82 1.60
CA ARG A 318 28.90 19.11 1.87
C ARG A 318 29.37 18.26 0.69
N ASN A 319 28.71 18.31 -0.46
CA ASN A 319 28.96 17.46 -1.62
C ASN A 319 28.94 15.94 -1.31
N GLU A 320 28.12 15.52 -0.33
CA GLU A 320 27.98 14.12 0.11
C GLU A 320 26.94 13.34 -0.71
N LEU A 321 26.18 14.00 -1.60
CA LEU A 321 25.12 13.37 -2.39
C LEU A 321 25.67 12.66 -3.64
N PRO A 322 25.00 11.60 -4.15
CA PRO A 322 25.40 10.91 -5.37
C PRO A 322 25.44 11.87 -6.57
N LYS A 323 26.46 11.71 -7.42
CA LYS A 323 26.51 12.39 -8.72
C LYS A 323 25.27 12.01 -9.55
N GLY A 324 24.65 12.99 -10.19
CA GLY A 324 23.43 12.76 -10.98
C GLY A 324 22.19 12.43 -10.14
N LEU A 325 22.02 13.06 -8.97
CA LEU A 325 20.88 12.88 -8.05
C LEU A 325 19.52 12.83 -8.75
N TRP A 326 19.27 13.72 -9.72
CA TRP A 326 18.02 13.77 -10.48
C TRP A 326 17.77 12.55 -11.38
N LYS A 327 18.80 11.77 -11.68
CA LYS A 327 18.73 10.49 -12.41
C LYS A 327 18.71 9.29 -11.46
N ASN A 328 18.61 9.52 -10.15
CA ASN A 328 18.58 8.45 -9.15
C ASN A 328 17.13 8.05 -8.83
N PRO A 329 16.73 6.78 -9.06
CA PRO A 329 15.35 6.33 -8.82
C PRO A 329 14.93 6.42 -7.33
N TYR A 330 15.88 6.34 -6.40
CA TYR A 330 15.61 6.51 -4.96
C TYR A 330 15.24 7.95 -4.63
N PHE A 331 15.92 8.92 -5.24
CA PHE A 331 15.62 10.34 -5.05
C PHE A 331 14.29 10.70 -5.69
N GLY A 332 14.08 10.32 -6.97
CA GLY A 332 12.82 10.56 -7.67
C GLY A 332 11.63 9.95 -6.91
N GLY A 333 11.74 8.69 -6.51
CA GLY A 333 10.70 8.02 -5.73
C GLY A 333 10.43 8.65 -4.36
N LEU A 334 11.47 9.02 -3.61
CA LEU A 334 11.32 9.68 -2.32
C LEU A 334 10.61 11.04 -2.45
N VAL A 335 11.06 11.89 -3.38
CA VAL A 335 10.48 13.23 -3.58
C VAL A 335 9.05 13.12 -4.10
N THR A 336 8.79 12.26 -5.08
CA THR A 336 7.43 12.05 -5.59
C THR A 336 6.50 11.52 -4.51
N SER A 337 6.95 10.59 -3.67
CA SER A 337 6.17 10.07 -2.55
C SER A 337 5.83 11.16 -1.54
N MET A 338 6.79 12.01 -1.15
CA MET A 338 6.55 13.16 -0.27
C MET A 338 5.56 14.16 -0.89
N MET A 339 5.75 14.49 -2.17
CA MET A 339 4.88 15.42 -2.89
C MET A 339 3.43 14.92 -2.93
N LEU A 340 3.20 13.67 -3.33
CA LEU A 340 1.86 13.09 -3.37
C LEU A 340 1.23 13.00 -1.97
N THR A 341 2.03 12.70 -0.94
CA THR A 341 1.56 12.70 0.45
C THR A 341 1.11 14.09 0.89
N ALA A 342 1.87 15.14 0.54
CA ALA A 342 1.50 16.53 0.83
C ALA A 342 0.22 16.95 0.10
N ILE A 343 0.10 16.62 -1.20
CA ILE A 343 -1.12 16.83 -1.99
C ILE A 343 -2.31 16.11 -1.33
N GLY A 344 -2.09 14.87 -0.88
CA GLY A 344 -3.05 14.11 -0.10
C GLY A 344 -3.53 14.89 1.11
N PHE A 345 -2.65 15.34 2.00
CA PHE A 345 -3.06 16.10 3.19
C PHE A 345 -3.80 17.41 2.86
N ILE A 346 -3.37 18.14 1.84
CA ILE A 346 -4.05 19.37 1.39
C ILE A 346 -5.49 19.04 0.95
N LEU A 347 -5.66 18.06 0.07
CA LEU A 347 -6.99 17.65 -0.40
C LEU A 347 -7.85 17.09 0.73
N GLY A 348 -7.24 16.36 1.68
CA GLY A 348 -7.91 15.83 2.87
C GLY A 348 -8.45 16.94 3.77
N ALA A 349 -7.65 17.99 3.99
CA ALA A 349 -8.06 19.17 4.74
C ALA A 349 -9.17 19.98 4.05
N MET A 350 -9.36 19.82 2.75
CA MET A 350 -10.42 20.45 1.97
C MET A 350 -11.74 19.64 1.97
N ILE A 351 -11.77 18.41 2.50
CA ILE A 351 -12.99 17.61 2.57
C ILE A 351 -14.05 18.31 3.43
N ARG A 352 -15.23 18.56 2.83
CA ARG A 352 -16.43 19.12 3.49
C ARG A 352 -17.66 18.23 3.35
N GLY A 353 -17.62 17.22 2.48
CA GLY A 353 -18.73 16.32 2.22
C GLY A 353 -18.27 15.06 1.47
N SER A 354 -19.23 14.20 1.11
CA SER A 354 -18.97 12.93 0.42
C SER A 354 -19.06 13.07 -1.11
N ASN A 355 -18.05 13.70 -1.70
CA ASN A 355 -17.91 13.91 -3.15
C ASN A 355 -16.56 13.37 -3.67
N THR A 356 -16.21 13.63 -4.93
CA THR A 356 -14.97 13.12 -5.54
C THR A 356 -13.67 13.75 -4.99
N LEU A 357 -13.77 14.72 -4.08
CA LEU A 357 -12.60 15.19 -3.34
C LEU A 357 -12.05 14.11 -2.39
N VAL A 358 -12.93 13.25 -1.85
CA VAL A 358 -12.52 12.11 -1.00
C VAL A 358 -11.62 11.13 -1.77
N PRO A 359 -12.00 10.62 -2.96
CA PRO A 359 -11.09 9.83 -3.77
C PRO A 359 -9.87 10.58 -4.28
N ALA A 360 -9.98 11.86 -4.63
CA ALA A 360 -8.80 12.65 -4.98
C ALA A 360 -7.76 12.65 -3.83
N HIS A 361 -8.21 12.89 -2.60
CA HIS A 361 -7.38 12.83 -1.40
C HIS A 361 -6.68 11.47 -1.23
N TYR A 362 -7.44 10.37 -1.22
CA TYR A 362 -6.83 9.07 -0.94
C TYR A 362 -5.99 8.56 -2.12
N HIS A 363 -6.31 8.89 -3.37
CA HIS A 363 -5.45 8.52 -4.51
C HIS A 363 -4.10 9.23 -4.44
N ALA A 364 -4.06 10.48 -3.95
CA ALA A 364 -2.79 11.16 -3.67
C ALA A 364 -2.04 10.51 -2.50
N ALA A 365 -2.70 10.31 -1.37
CA ALA A 365 -2.08 9.74 -0.17
C ALA A 365 -1.55 8.31 -0.40
N VAL A 366 -2.38 7.42 -0.96
CA VAL A 366 -2.00 6.04 -1.30
C VAL A 366 -1.06 6.02 -2.51
N GLY A 367 -1.18 6.96 -3.45
CA GLY A 367 -0.18 7.16 -4.51
C GLY A 367 1.20 7.43 -3.92
N GLY A 368 1.29 8.24 -2.86
CA GLY A 368 2.51 8.45 -2.09
C GLY A 368 3.10 7.16 -1.53
N ILE A 369 2.29 6.33 -0.89
CA ILE A 369 2.69 5.01 -0.36
C ILE A 369 3.16 4.09 -1.50
N THR A 370 2.41 4.04 -2.60
CA THR A 370 2.69 3.19 -3.76
C THR A 370 4.02 3.54 -4.41
N VAL A 371 4.31 4.83 -4.63
CA VAL A 371 5.58 5.26 -5.20
C VAL A 371 6.75 4.95 -4.28
N ALA A 372 6.59 5.08 -2.96
CA ALA A 372 7.63 4.65 -2.02
C ALA A 372 7.94 3.16 -2.18
N PHE A 373 6.92 2.32 -2.31
CA PHE A 373 7.06 0.87 -2.47
C PHE A 373 7.67 0.50 -3.85
N MET A 374 7.28 1.18 -4.92
CA MET A 374 7.93 1.05 -6.23
C MET A 374 9.42 1.41 -6.14
N ALA A 375 9.75 2.51 -5.47
CA ALA A 375 11.13 3.00 -5.35
C ALA A 375 12.03 2.07 -4.52
N ILE A 376 11.55 1.55 -3.40
CA ILE A 376 12.32 0.58 -2.59
C ILE A 376 12.46 -0.77 -3.30
N THR A 377 11.61 -1.09 -4.28
CA THR A 377 11.77 -2.32 -5.06
C THR A 377 13.10 -2.31 -5.83
N TYR A 378 13.56 -1.17 -6.34
CA TYR A 378 14.90 -1.06 -6.95
C TYR A 378 16.02 -1.40 -5.95
N TRP A 379 15.86 -0.99 -4.69
CA TRP A 379 16.79 -1.33 -3.62
C TRP A 379 16.73 -2.82 -3.25
N LEU A 380 15.52 -3.41 -3.26
CA LEU A 380 15.35 -4.85 -3.06
C LEU A 380 16.03 -5.65 -4.18
N LEU A 381 15.97 -5.20 -5.44
CA LEU A 381 16.71 -5.83 -6.54
C LEU A 381 18.21 -5.84 -6.26
N GLU A 382 18.80 -4.69 -5.88
CA GLU A 382 20.22 -4.59 -5.51
C GLU A 382 20.57 -5.57 -4.38
N LYS A 383 19.77 -5.61 -3.31
CA LYS A 383 20.02 -6.51 -2.15
C LYS A 383 19.87 -7.99 -2.47
N ASN A 384 19.19 -8.31 -3.56
CA ASN A 384 19.05 -9.68 -4.06
C ASN A 384 20.03 -10.01 -5.18
N ASN A 385 21.01 -9.13 -5.45
CA ASN A 385 21.98 -9.24 -6.55
C ASN A 385 21.30 -9.41 -7.92
N ILE A 386 20.14 -8.76 -8.10
CA ILE A 386 19.43 -8.73 -9.38
C ILE A 386 19.79 -7.40 -10.06
N PRO A 387 20.68 -7.40 -11.07
CA PRO A 387 21.09 -6.16 -11.71
C PRO A 387 19.94 -5.58 -12.54
N LEU A 388 19.80 -4.25 -12.51
CA LEU A 388 19.04 -3.55 -13.54
C LEU A 388 19.84 -3.60 -14.86
N PRO A 389 19.23 -4.03 -15.99
CA PRO A 389 19.86 -3.99 -17.29
C PRO A 389 20.41 -2.60 -17.62
N ASP A 390 21.42 -2.55 -18.47
CA ASP A 390 22.21 -1.35 -18.72
C ASP A 390 21.44 -0.19 -19.40
N GLY A 391 22.15 0.94 -19.51
CA GLY A 391 21.81 2.16 -20.24
C GLY A 391 20.37 2.65 -20.11
N ARG A 392 19.50 2.17 -20.99
CA ARG A 392 18.10 2.60 -21.13
C ARG A 392 17.25 2.22 -19.92
N THR A 393 17.43 1.03 -19.35
CA THR A 393 16.56 0.56 -18.25
C THR A 393 16.81 1.35 -16.97
N LYS A 394 18.07 1.71 -16.69
CA LYS A 394 18.42 2.60 -15.58
C LYS A 394 17.82 4.00 -15.73
N LYS A 395 17.82 4.56 -16.94
CA LYS A 395 17.16 5.86 -17.22
C LYS A 395 15.65 5.77 -16.99
N LEU A 396 15.02 4.70 -17.48
CA LEU A 396 13.59 4.47 -17.29
C LEU A 396 13.22 4.26 -15.82
N ALA A 397 14.07 3.58 -15.04
CA ALA A 397 13.87 3.44 -13.59
C ALA A 397 13.88 4.78 -12.85
N ALA A 398 14.66 5.77 -13.33
CA ALA A 398 14.66 7.11 -12.76
C ALA A 398 13.41 7.92 -13.14
N ILE A 399 12.91 7.74 -14.37
CA ILE A 399 11.72 8.43 -14.89
C ILE A 399 10.43 7.85 -14.31
N GLN A 400 10.39 6.53 -14.10
CA GLN A 400 9.18 5.80 -13.75
C GLN A 400 8.44 6.36 -12.51
N PRO A 401 9.10 6.61 -11.36
CA PRO A 401 8.42 7.17 -10.20
C PRO A 401 7.81 8.54 -10.49
N ILE A 402 8.53 9.37 -11.25
CA ILE A 402 8.10 10.73 -11.62
C ILE A 402 6.90 10.66 -12.57
N MET A 403 6.92 9.76 -13.55
CA MET A 403 5.82 9.57 -14.50
C MET A 403 4.54 9.11 -13.80
N PHE A 404 4.64 8.13 -12.90
CA PHE A 404 3.50 7.71 -12.08
C PHE A 404 3.01 8.87 -11.21
N GLY A 405 3.93 9.58 -10.56
CA GLY A 405 3.61 10.71 -9.68
C GLY A 405 2.91 11.86 -10.38
N LEU A 406 3.42 12.26 -11.55
CA LEU A 406 2.82 13.31 -12.36
C LEU A 406 1.42 12.91 -12.82
N GLY A 407 1.25 11.66 -13.28
CA GLY A 407 -0.06 11.12 -13.63
C GLY A 407 -1.04 11.19 -12.45
N GLN A 408 -0.62 10.73 -11.28
CA GLN A 408 -1.44 10.81 -10.06
C GLN A 408 -1.76 12.25 -9.66
N SER A 409 -0.81 13.17 -9.75
CA SER A 409 -1.05 14.60 -9.46
C SER A 409 -2.11 15.20 -10.39
N VAL A 410 -2.02 14.93 -11.69
CA VAL A 410 -3.02 15.39 -12.68
C VAL A 410 -4.38 14.74 -12.40
N PHE A 411 -4.38 13.43 -12.11
CA PHE A 411 -5.59 12.67 -11.78
C PHE A 411 -6.33 13.29 -10.59
N VAL A 412 -5.63 13.50 -9.47
CA VAL A 412 -6.26 14.01 -8.24
C VAL A 412 -6.63 15.48 -8.33
N ALA A 413 -5.89 16.28 -9.11
CA ALA A 413 -6.25 17.66 -9.38
C ALA A 413 -7.59 17.75 -10.14
N GLY A 414 -7.73 17.00 -11.24
CA GLY A 414 -8.98 16.95 -12.00
C GLY A 414 -10.15 16.39 -11.18
N PHE A 415 -9.91 15.30 -10.44
CA PHE A 415 -10.97 14.65 -9.68
C PHE A 415 -11.41 15.45 -8.46
N GLY A 416 -10.46 16.13 -7.81
CA GLY A 416 -10.72 17.07 -6.73
C GLY A 416 -11.46 18.32 -7.23
N PHE A 417 -11.09 18.84 -8.40
CA PHE A 417 -11.77 19.96 -9.04
C PHE A 417 -13.24 19.64 -9.36
N ALA A 418 -13.52 18.47 -9.96
CA ALA A 418 -14.90 18.03 -10.16
C ALA A 418 -15.66 17.87 -8.84
N GLY A 419 -14.98 17.42 -7.78
CA GLY A 419 -15.57 17.26 -6.45
C GLY A 419 -15.91 18.59 -5.78
N ALA A 420 -15.07 19.60 -5.96
CA ALA A 420 -15.33 20.97 -5.52
C ALA A 420 -16.58 21.57 -6.19
N HIS A 421 -16.92 21.10 -7.40
CA HIS A 421 -18.14 21.45 -8.13
C HIS A 421 -19.30 20.47 -7.88
N GLY A 422 -19.23 19.67 -6.81
CA GLY A 422 -20.35 18.85 -6.34
C GLY A 422 -20.47 17.46 -6.96
N LEU A 423 -19.52 17.02 -7.79
CA LEU A 423 -19.58 15.67 -8.38
C LEU A 423 -19.58 14.59 -7.30
N ALA A 424 -20.62 13.76 -7.29
CA ALA A 424 -20.74 12.63 -6.38
C ALA A 424 -19.65 11.58 -6.62
N ARG A 425 -19.18 10.95 -5.53
CA ARG A 425 -18.28 9.79 -5.62
C ARG A 425 -19.07 8.49 -5.76
N LYS A 426 -18.42 7.43 -6.25
CA LYS A 426 -18.98 6.06 -6.39
C LYS A 426 -20.15 5.95 -7.41
N SER A 427 -20.43 7.01 -8.17
CA SER A 427 -21.30 7.00 -9.34
C SER A 427 -20.52 6.68 -10.63
N PHE A 428 -21.16 5.99 -11.58
CA PHE A 428 -20.59 5.56 -12.86
C PHE A 428 -21.60 5.73 -14.00
N GLY A 429 -21.12 5.94 -15.24
CA GLY A 429 -22.00 6.10 -16.40
C GLY A 429 -23.00 7.23 -16.22
N ALA A 430 -24.27 6.98 -16.56
CA ALA A 430 -25.36 7.95 -16.40
C ALA A 430 -25.60 8.40 -14.94
N GLU A 431 -25.19 7.61 -13.93
CA GLU A 431 -25.28 8.01 -12.52
C GLU A 431 -24.34 9.18 -12.17
N GLN A 432 -23.33 9.47 -13.00
CA GLN A 432 -22.37 10.55 -12.73
C GLN A 432 -22.98 11.95 -12.83
N GLN A 433 -24.06 12.12 -13.59
CA GLN A 433 -24.76 13.41 -13.76
C GLN A 433 -23.80 14.55 -14.15
N ILE A 434 -23.09 14.40 -15.27
CA ILE A 434 -22.15 15.41 -15.79
C ILE A 434 -22.97 16.59 -16.35
N ASN A 435 -23.26 17.58 -15.49
CA ASN A 435 -24.18 18.68 -15.78
C ASN A 435 -23.51 20.05 -15.91
N SER A 436 -22.16 20.12 -15.83
CA SER A 436 -21.40 21.37 -15.90
C SER A 436 -20.08 21.18 -16.66
N ILE A 437 -19.56 22.28 -17.22
CA ILE A 437 -18.29 22.28 -17.94
C ILE A 437 -17.11 22.00 -17.01
N GLU A 438 -17.20 22.40 -15.74
CA GLU A 438 -16.19 22.18 -14.72
C GLU A 438 -16.08 20.70 -14.35
N ILE A 439 -17.23 20.02 -14.20
CA ILE A 439 -17.27 18.57 -13.97
C ILE A 439 -16.72 17.84 -15.19
N PHE A 440 -17.12 18.23 -16.40
CA PHE A 440 -16.60 17.64 -17.64
C PHE A 440 -15.09 17.78 -17.75
N ALA A 441 -14.56 19.00 -17.58
CA ALA A 441 -13.13 19.28 -17.62
C ALA A 441 -12.37 18.55 -16.52
N GLY A 442 -12.89 18.54 -15.28
CA GLY A 442 -12.29 17.81 -14.17
C GLY A 442 -12.18 16.30 -14.43
N LEU A 443 -13.21 15.69 -15.03
CA LEU A 443 -13.17 14.29 -15.44
C LEU A 443 -12.25 14.04 -16.65
N GLY A 444 -12.09 15.01 -17.55
CA GLY A 444 -11.09 14.98 -18.62
C GLY A 444 -9.66 14.91 -18.06
N PHE A 445 -9.31 15.83 -17.15
CA PHE A 445 -8.00 15.82 -16.48
C PHE A 445 -7.79 14.56 -15.65
N MET A 446 -8.81 14.12 -14.92
CA MET A 446 -8.80 12.85 -14.19
C MET A 446 -8.43 11.69 -15.13
N SER A 447 -9.05 11.61 -16.31
CA SER A 447 -8.81 10.55 -17.29
C SER A 447 -7.37 10.58 -17.82
N ILE A 448 -6.88 11.75 -18.24
CA ILE A 448 -5.50 11.93 -18.75
C ILE A 448 -4.47 11.55 -17.68
N GLY A 449 -4.65 12.05 -16.46
CA GLY A 449 -3.78 11.73 -15.33
C GLY A 449 -3.80 10.25 -14.97
N GLY A 450 -4.99 9.63 -14.99
CA GLY A 450 -5.18 8.20 -14.74
C GLY A 450 -4.42 7.34 -15.74
N LEU A 451 -4.54 7.62 -17.04
CA LEU A 451 -3.82 6.90 -18.10
C LEU A 451 -2.30 7.09 -18.00
N LEU A 452 -1.83 8.30 -17.65
CA LEU A 452 -0.42 8.56 -17.42
C LEU A 452 0.11 7.79 -16.19
N ALA A 453 -0.66 7.74 -15.11
CA ALA A 453 -0.31 6.98 -13.91
C ALA A 453 -0.26 5.47 -14.19
N VAL A 454 -1.25 4.93 -14.91
CA VAL A 454 -1.27 3.54 -15.38
C VAL A 454 -0.03 3.24 -16.21
N SER A 455 0.34 4.13 -17.14
CA SER A 455 1.57 4.01 -17.93
C SER A 455 2.82 3.97 -17.03
N GLY A 456 2.86 4.79 -15.97
CA GLY A 456 3.89 4.77 -14.93
C GLY A 456 3.99 3.44 -14.19
N GLY A 457 2.84 2.84 -13.88
CA GLY A 457 2.73 1.51 -13.29
C GLY A 457 3.20 0.42 -14.25
N ILE A 458 2.76 0.44 -15.51
CA ILE A 458 3.19 -0.52 -16.54
C ILE A 458 4.71 -0.44 -16.75
N LEU A 459 5.28 0.76 -16.77
CA LEU A 459 6.72 0.94 -16.89
C LEU A 459 7.46 0.31 -15.71
N PHE A 460 6.97 0.47 -14.48
CA PHE A 460 7.54 -0.20 -13.30
C PHE A 460 7.58 -1.71 -13.47
N LEU A 461 6.45 -2.29 -13.89
CA LEU A 461 6.31 -3.72 -14.09
C LEU A 461 7.25 -4.24 -15.18
N TRP A 462 7.32 -3.52 -16.30
CA TRP A 462 8.24 -3.84 -17.39
C TRP A 462 9.70 -3.84 -16.92
N ILE A 463 10.11 -2.86 -16.11
CA ILE A 463 11.47 -2.81 -15.54
C ILE A 463 11.71 -4.01 -14.62
N MET A 464 10.75 -4.37 -13.76
CA MET A 464 10.86 -5.52 -12.86
C MET A 464 11.02 -6.84 -13.63
N VAL A 465 10.21 -7.05 -14.66
CA VAL A 465 10.30 -8.23 -15.53
C VAL A 465 11.65 -8.28 -16.25
N LYS A 466 12.12 -7.15 -16.81
CA LYS A 466 13.42 -7.07 -17.48
C LYS A 466 14.59 -7.39 -16.55
N ALA A 467 14.59 -6.84 -15.34
CA ALA A 467 15.62 -7.12 -14.33
C ALA A 467 15.66 -8.61 -13.97
N TRP A 468 14.49 -9.20 -13.80
CA TRP A 468 14.38 -10.61 -13.46
C TRP A 468 14.81 -11.54 -14.60
N LEU A 469 14.44 -11.23 -15.84
CA LEU A 469 14.86 -12.00 -17.01
C LEU A 469 16.40 -11.96 -17.18
N ALA A 470 17.01 -10.79 -17.02
CA ALA A 470 18.47 -10.64 -17.10
C ALA A 470 19.21 -11.47 -16.04
N SER A 471 18.64 -11.62 -14.83
CA SER A 471 19.23 -12.45 -13.78
C SER A 471 19.29 -13.95 -14.13
N ARG A 472 18.32 -14.45 -14.92
CA ARG A 472 18.29 -15.87 -15.34
C ARG A 472 19.37 -16.20 -16.35
N THR A 473 19.61 -15.29 -17.29
CA THR A 473 20.64 -15.44 -18.32
C THR A 473 22.05 -15.39 -17.73
N SER A 474 22.24 -14.66 -16.63
CA SER A 474 23.50 -14.64 -15.87
C SER A 474 23.76 -15.98 -15.17
N ILE A 475 22.74 -16.53 -14.49
CA ILE A 475 22.85 -17.81 -13.78
C ILE A 475 23.08 -18.98 -14.75
N SER A 476 22.46 -18.98 -15.94
CA SER A 476 22.70 -20.04 -16.93
C SER A 476 24.11 -20.01 -17.51
N LYS A 477 24.76 -18.84 -17.56
CA LYS A 477 26.14 -18.66 -18.04
C LYS A 477 27.20 -18.99 -16.99
N GLN A 478 26.84 -19.08 -15.70
CA GLN A 478 27.75 -19.49 -14.63
C GLN A 478 27.71 -21.00 -14.36
N ASN A 479 26.72 -21.71 -14.91
CA ASN A 479 26.54 -23.15 -14.78
C ASN A 479 26.88 -23.91 -16.09
N LEU A 480 27.42 -23.19 -17.07
CA LEU A 480 28.09 -23.70 -18.28
C LEU A 480 29.55 -23.28 -18.16
#